data_AF-A0A497KZH9-F1
#
_entry.id   AF-A0A497KZH9-F1
#
_cell.length_a   1.000
_cell.length_b   1.000
_cell.length_c   1.000
_cell.angle_alpha   90.00
_cell.angle_beta   90.00
_cell.angle_gamma   90.00
#
_symmetry.space_group_name_H-M   'P 1'
#
loop_
_entity.id
_entity.type
_entity.pdbx_description
1 polymer ?
#
loop_
_entity_poly.entity_id
_entity_poly.type
_entity_poly.pdbx_seq_one_letter_code
_entity_poly.pdbx_strand_id
1 'polypeptide(L)' 'LKVDMGPDEIEEFDPFSGALAFRGGSARVRVSEAFPEVPAVRLGDEVYGPFSPGEELELPLQAAVFLMCKGVAELA' A
#
# COMPACT_ATOMS: atom_id res chain seq x y z
N LEU A 1 -7.25 -14.70 0.41
CA LEU A 1 -6.91 -14.57 1.84
C LEU A 1 -8.14 -14.07 2.57
N LYS A 2 -8.50 -14.70 3.69
CA LYS A 2 -9.55 -14.25 4.60
C LYS A 2 -8.94 -14.26 6.00
N VAL A 3 -9.14 -13.19 6.75
CA VAL A 3 -8.80 -13.15 8.17
C VAL A 3 -10.08 -13.49 8.92
N ASP A 4 -10.06 -14.60 9.67
CA ASP A 4 -11.16 -14.98 10.54
C ASP A 4 -11.01 -14.23 11.87
N MET A 5 -12.09 -13.59 12.33
CA MET A 5 -12.13 -12.81 13.56
C MET A 5 -13.50 -12.95 14.22
N GLY A 6 -13.52 -12.95 15.55
CA GLY A 6 -14.72 -12.89 16.37
C GLY A 6 -15.32 -11.47 16.43
N PRO A 7 -16.55 -11.32 16.94
CA PRO A 7 -17.24 -10.04 17.00
C PRO A 7 -16.47 -8.95 17.76
N ASP A 8 -15.84 -9.31 18.88
CA ASP A 8 -15.12 -8.36 19.73
C ASP A 8 -13.78 -7.92 19.10
N GLU A 9 -13.16 -8.77 18.28
CA GLU A 9 -11.89 -8.47 17.60
C GLU A 9 -12.06 -7.49 16.43
N ILE A 10 -13.29 -7.30 15.94
CA ILE A 10 -13.59 -6.39 14.82
C ILE A 10 -13.33 -4.94 15.21
N GLU A 11 -13.63 -4.55 16.45
CA GLU A 11 -13.46 -3.15 16.88
C GLU A 11 -11.98 -2.73 16.96
N GLU A 12 -11.10 -3.67 17.25
CA GLU A 12 -9.65 -3.43 17.36
C GLU A 12 -8.90 -3.67 16.04
N PHE A 13 -9.56 -4.22 15.02
CA PHE A 13 -8.92 -4.60 13.78
C PHE A 13 -8.52 -3.40 12.93
N ASP A 14 -7.21 -3.22 12.74
CA ASP A 14 -6.66 -2.26 11.79
C ASP A 14 -6.38 -2.95 10.43
N PRO A 15 -7.14 -2.62 9.36
CA PRO A 15 -6.94 -3.22 8.06
C PRO A 15 -5.59 -2.88 7.42
N PHE A 16 -4.95 -1.77 7.82
CA PHE A 16 -3.65 -1.37 7.27
C PHE A 16 -2.49 -2.15 7.87
N SER A 17 -2.69 -2.90 8.95
CA SER A 17 -1.67 -3.77 9.57
C SER A 17 -2.10 -5.24 9.59
N GLY A 18 -3.33 -5.53 10.01
CA GLY A 18 -3.87 -6.88 10.16
C GLY A 18 -4.21 -7.58 8.83
N ALA A 19 -4.47 -6.84 7.75
CA ALA A 19 -4.87 -7.42 6.45
C ALA A 19 -3.73 -7.53 5.43
N LEU A 20 -2.48 -7.28 5.81
CA LEU A 20 -1.35 -7.31 4.89
C LEU A 20 -1.03 -8.75 4.42
N ALA A 21 -1.31 -9.02 3.15
CA ALA A 21 -1.12 -10.33 2.54
C ALA A 21 0.34 -10.60 2.11
N PHE A 22 1.04 -9.56 1.64
CA PHE A 22 2.41 -9.67 1.16
C PHE A 22 3.36 -9.20 2.27
N ARG A 23 4.27 -10.09 2.71
CA ARG A 23 5.27 -9.80 3.76
C ARG A 23 6.71 -9.86 3.24
N GLY A 24 6.88 -9.97 1.93
CA GLY A 24 8.18 -10.08 1.28
C GLY A 24 8.08 -9.86 -0.21
N GLY A 25 9.25 -9.63 -0.82
CA GLY A 25 9.35 -9.22 -2.23
C GLY A 25 9.17 -7.72 -2.41
N SER A 26 9.53 -7.26 -3.60
CA SER A 26 9.43 -5.87 -4.03
C SER A 26 8.91 -5.79 -5.46
N ALA A 27 8.38 -4.63 -5.83
CA ALA A 27 8.04 -4.31 -7.21
C ALA A 27 8.42 -2.86 -7.50
N ARG A 28 8.91 -2.62 -8.71
CA ARG A 28 9.16 -1.27 -9.20
C ARG A 28 7.86 -0.70 -9.78
N VAL A 29 7.49 0.47 -9.34
CA VAL A 29 6.26 1.15 -9.78
C VAL A 29 6.56 2.57 -10.23
N ARG A 30 5.73 3.07 -11.14
CA ARG A 30 5.67 4.47 -11.56
C ARG A 30 4.42 5.12 -10.98
N VAL A 31 4.60 6.24 -10.31
CA VAL A 31 3.49 7.03 -9.74
C VAL A 31 2.77 7.76 -10.87
N SER A 32 1.44 7.73 -10.85
CA SER A 32 0.61 8.34 -11.89
C SER A 32 0.80 9.86 -11.93
N GLU A 33 0.92 10.40 -13.13
CA GLU A 33 0.96 11.85 -13.36
C GLU A 33 -0.43 12.52 -13.27
N ALA A 34 -1.50 11.73 -13.13
CA ALA A 34 -2.87 12.24 -13.05
C ALA A 34 -3.19 12.97 -11.74
N PHE A 35 -2.36 12.79 -10.71
CA PHE A 35 -2.52 13.43 -9.40
C PHE A 35 -1.32 14.34 -9.13
N PRO A 36 -1.52 15.52 -8.49
CA PRO A 36 -0.42 16.44 -8.21
C PRO A 36 0.55 15.92 -7.14
N GLU A 37 0.08 15.06 -6.24
CA GLU A 37 0.87 14.37 -5.22
C GLU A 37 0.06 13.15 -4.77
N VAL A 38 0.75 12.06 -4.41
CA VAL A 38 0.13 10.93 -3.70
C VAL A 38 0.54 11.02 -2.23
N PRO A 39 -0.41 11.14 -1.29
CA PRO A 39 -0.08 11.33 0.12
C PRO A 39 0.60 10.09 0.71
N ALA A 40 1.34 10.31 1.80
CA ALA A 40 1.95 9.22 2.54
C ALA A 40 0.89 8.25 3.08
N VAL A 41 1.18 6.96 3.06
CA VAL A 41 0.31 5.90 3.58
C VAL A 41 1.05 5.02 4.57
N ARG A 42 0.40 4.70 5.68
CA ARG A 42 0.89 3.70 6.64
C ARG A 42 0.40 2.31 6.23
N LEU A 43 1.32 1.35 6.13
CA LEU A 43 1.03 -0.06 5.98
C LEU A 43 1.89 -0.84 6.98
N GLY A 44 1.24 -1.50 7.93
CA GLY A 44 1.91 -2.09 9.09
C GLY A 44 2.50 -0.98 9.96
N ASP A 45 3.79 -1.12 10.28
CA ASP A 45 4.56 -0.17 11.07
C ASP A 45 5.36 0.82 10.21
N GLU A 46 5.27 0.73 8.88
CA GLU A 46 6.00 1.59 7.95
C GLU A 46 5.09 2.63 7.28
N VAL A 47 5.69 3.79 6.98
CA VAL A 47 5.05 4.87 6.23
C VAL A 47 5.77 5.05 4.91
N TYR A 48 5.02 5.04 3.81
CA TYR A 48 5.54 5.19 2.46
C TYR A 48 5.02 6.49 1.83
N GLY A 49 5.91 7.25 1.19
CA GLY A 49 5.59 8.53 0.56
C GLY A 49 5.81 9.74 1.49
N PRO A 50 5.28 10.93 1.15
CA PRO A 50 4.47 11.22 -0.04
C PRO A 50 5.26 10.99 -1.33
N PHE A 51 4.55 10.78 -2.44
CA PHE A 51 5.16 10.50 -3.74
C PHE A 51 4.87 11.57 -4.77
N SER A 52 5.86 11.85 -5.59
CA SER A 52 5.77 12.85 -6.65
C SER A 52 5.19 12.24 -7.94
N PRO A 53 4.48 13.03 -8.77
CA PRO A 53 3.95 12.56 -10.05
C PRO A 53 5.08 12.09 -10.97
N GLY A 54 4.93 10.92 -11.59
CA GLY A 54 5.93 10.36 -12.51
C GLY A 54 7.16 9.74 -11.85
N GLU A 55 7.25 9.76 -10.51
CA GLU A 55 8.34 9.14 -9.76
C GLU A 55 8.35 7.62 -9.98
N GLU A 56 9.53 7.05 -10.26
CA GLU A 56 9.73 5.60 -10.30
C GLU A 56 10.55 5.14 -9.11
N LEU A 57 10.04 4.14 -8.39
CA LEU A 57 10.67 3.65 -7.17
C LEU A 57 10.39 2.15 -6.96
N GLU A 58 11.30 1.48 -6.26
CA GLU A 58 11.12 0.11 -5.82
C GLU A 58 10.51 0.11 -4.42
N LEU A 59 9.36 -0.55 -4.27
CA LEU A 59 8.62 -0.62 -3.01
C LEU A 59 8.43 -2.06 -2.57
N PRO A 60 8.30 -2.31 -1.26
CA PRO A 60 7.78 -3.57 -0.75
C PRO A 60 6.46 -3.94 -1.44
N LEU A 61 6.27 -5.22 -1.75
CA LEU A 61 5.19 -5.66 -2.62
C LEU A 61 3.80 -5.24 -2.10
N GLN A 62 3.58 -5.23 -0.78
CA GLN A 62 2.32 -4.75 -0.19
C GLN A 62 2.04 -3.28 -0.51
N ALA A 63 3.06 -2.41 -0.48
CA ALA A 63 2.91 -1.00 -0.77
C ALA A 63 2.71 -0.77 -2.27
N ALA A 64 3.50 -1.46 -3.12
CA ALA A 64 3.36 -1.40 -4.57
C ALA A 64 1.95 -1.82 -5.02
N VAL A 65 1.47 -2.99 -4.57
CA VAL A 65 0.14 -3.50 -4.91
C VAL A 65 -0.95 -2.57 -4.38
N PHE A 66 -0.80 -2.05 -3.15
CA PHE A 66 -1.77 -1.10 -2.59
C PHE A 66 -1.92 0.14 -3.47
N LEU A 67 -0.82 0.79 -3.87
CA LEU A 67 -0.85 1.97 -4.73
C LEU A 67 -1.44 1.67 -6.11
N MET A 68 -1.08 0.53 -6.71
CA MET A 68 -1.66 0.09 -7.99
C MET A 68 -3.16 -0.16 -7.90
N CYS A 69 -3.63 -0.84 -6.85
CA CYS A 69 -5.06 -1.08 -6.65
C CYS A 69 -5.84 0.20 -6.31
N LYS A 70 -5.18 1.22 -5.77
CA LYS A 70 -5.75 2.56 -5.59
C LYS A 70 -5.74 3.39 -6.88
N GLY A 71 -5.12 2.91 -7.96
CA GLY A 71 -5.07 3.59 -9.26
C GLY A 71 -4.14 4.79 -9.29
N VAL A 72 -3.20 4.89 -8.35
CA VAL A 72 -2.26 6.02 -8.24
C VAL A 72 -0.84 5.66 -8.65
N ALA A 73 -0.60 4.41 -9.03
CA ALA A 73 0.66 3.93 -9.58
C ALA A 73 0.42 2.75 -10.53
N GLU A 74 1.41 2.44 -11.36
CA GLU A 74 1.43 1.29 -12.27
C GLU A 74 2.78 0.59 -12.23
N LEU A 75 2.85 -0.66 -12.68
CA LEU A 75 4.12 -1.38 -12.79
C LEU A 75 5.03 -0.68 -13.80
N ALA A 76 6.27 -0.40 -13.41
CA ALA A 76 7.26 0.25 -14.27
C ALA A 76 7.99 -0.75 -15.19
#